data_AF-A0A2N5J3M9-F1
#
_entry.id   AF-A0A2N5J3M9-F1
#
_cell.length_a   1.000
_cell.length_b   1.000
_cell.length_c   1.000
_cell.angle_alpha   90.00
_cell.angle_beta   90.00
_cell.angle_gamma   90.00
#
_symmetry.space_group_name_H-M   'P 1'
#
loop_
_entity.id
_entity.type
_entity.pdbx_description
1 polymer ?
#
loop_
_entity_poly.entity_id
_entity_poly.type
_entity_poly.pdbx_seq_one_letter_code
_entity_poly.pdbx_strand_id
1 'polypeptide(L)'
;MPNKPGTRNVSIELLRIIAMFLILACHFIIHFDWNHHQLRIALQQEPGWRSALRFLIVQYGQVGVSIFFIISGYFLVEKSFKWNRLLKTWLQMFCYSIAFLVIVLVMGAFRRYPPAVEPVMHGPDLYKSIFASIFPFLYDSYWFIGAYLLMLLVAPYLNTLFATLSRRSMEALIILMGFFSIQILVFGRTTNWNNLVYAMLGYLIGGWLRKYYQDFADRFKTFPMLGIIVLLTVLMAAFNHYISGPSWLVDFMGWKYQIHDGIVLFPIIIGALVFVMVSRIDMNRFPEMV
;
A
#
# COMPACT_ATOMS: atom_id res chain seq x y z
N MET A 1 -5.00 -24.15 8.80
CA MET A 1 -5.87 -25.25 8.29
C MET A 1 -5.77 -25.27 6.78
N PRO A 2 -5.55 -26.43 6.13
CA PRO A 2 -5.57 -26.50 4.69
C PRO A 2 -7.03 -26.45 4.21
N ASN A 3 -7.41 -25.35 3.54
CA ASN A 3 -8.68 -25.29 2.83
C ASN A 3 -8.72 -26.38 1.75
N LYS A 4 -9.90 -27.00 1.54
CA LYS A 4 -10.14 -27.89 0.39
C LYS A 4 -9.69 -27.18 -0.90
N PRO A 5 -9.05 -27.89 -1.84
CA PRO A 5 -8.65 -27.30 -3.11
C PRO A 5 -9.90 -26.81 -3.86
N GLY A 6 -10.03 -25.50 -4.02
CA GLY A 6 -11.13 -24.85 -4.75
C GLY A 6 -12.02 -23.91 -3.92
N THR A 7 -12.00 -23.96 -2.59
CA THR A 7 -12.80 -23.02 -1.78
C THR A 7 -12.07 -21.70 -1.56
N ARG A 8 -12.67 -20.60 -2.04
CA ARG A 8 -12.19 -19.23 -1.79
C ARG A 8 -12.28 -18.95 -0.29
N ASN A 9 -11.25 -18.31 0.27
CA ASN A 9 -11.30 -17.90 1.66
C ASN A 9 -12.05 -16.56 1.75
N VAL A 10 -13.32 -16.60 2.15
CA VAL A 10 -14.20 -15.43 2.24
C VAL A 10 -13.59 -14.34 3.12
N SER A 11 -12.94 -14.70 4.23
CA SER A 11 -12.30 -13.76 5.15
C SER A 11 -11.20 -12.94 4.47
N ILE A 12 -10.39 -13.60 3.62
CA ILE A 12 -9.34 -12.92 2.87
C ILE A 12 -9.90 -12.04 1.76
N GLU A 13 -10.98 -12.47 1.09
CA GLU A 13 -11.63 -11.64 0.07
C GLU A 13 -12.28 -10.39 0.70
N LEU A 14 -12.92 -10.54 1.87
CA LEU A 14 -13.42 -9.39 2.64
C LEU A 14 -12.28 -8.45 3.04
N LEU A 15 -11.15 -9.01 3.48
CA LEU A 15 -9.97 -8.21 3.81
C LEU A 15 -9.45 -7.42 2.61
N ARG A 16 -9.45 -8.00 1.39
CA ARG A 16 -9.11 -7.26 0.16
C ARG A 16 -10.08 -6.11 -0.08
N ILE A 17 -11.38 -6.31 0.11
CA ILE A 17 -12.40 -5.26 -0.07
C ILE A 17 -12.17 -4.12 0.93
N ILE A 18 -11.93 -4.45 2.21
CA ILE A 18 -11.61 -3.44 3.23
C ILE A 18 -10.33 -2.69 2.85
N ALA A 19 -9.28 -3.40 2.40
CA ALA A 19 -8.05 -2.78 1.95
C ALA A 19 -8.27 -1.84 0.75
N MET A 20 -9.09 -2.22 -0.24
CA MET A 20 -9.47 -1.34 -1.36
C MET A 20 -10.19 -0.09 -0.87
N PHE A 21 -11.09 -0.23 0.11
CA PHE A 21 -11.81 0.91 0.67
C PHE A 21 -10.87 1.88 1.42
N LEU A 22 -9.89 1.37 2.18
CA LEU A 22 -8.88 2.21 2.83
C LEU A 22 -8.04 3.00 1.81
N ILE A 23 -7.63 2.33 0.73
CA ILE A 23 -6.90 2.97 -0.38
C ILE A 23 -7.78 4.02 -1.06
N LEU A 24 -9.06 3.73 -1.29
CA LEU A 24 -9.98 4.70 -1.89
C LEU A 24 -10.14 5.92 -0.99
N ALA A 25 -10.36 5.72 0.31
CA ALA A 25 -10.53 6.78 1.29
C ALA A 25 -9.30 7.69 1.37
N CYS A 26 -8.07 7.15 1.33
CA CYS A 26 -6.88 7.99 1.34
C CYS A 26 -6.79 8.86 0.09
N HIS A 27 -7.07 8.33 -1.11
CA HIS A 27 -7.03 9.12 -2.35
C HIS A 27 -8.10 10.21 -2.36
N PHE A 28 -9.29 9.96 -1.81
CA PHE A 28 -10.29 11.00 -1.60
C PHE A 28 -9.79 12.10 -0.66
N ILE A 29 -9.17 11.74 0.46
CA ILE A 29 -8.57 12.71 1.38
C ILE A 29 -7.40 13.46 0.74
N ILE A 30 -6.62 12.85 -0.16
CA ILE A 30 -5.51 13.53 -0.83
C ILE A 30 -6.04 14.51 -1.87
N HIS A 31 -6.93 14.06 -2.75
CA HIS A 31 -7.26 14.76 -3.99
C HIS A 31 -8.55 15.59 -3.94
N PHE A 32 -9.41 15.41 -2.94
CA PHE A 32 -10.65 16.17 -2.81
C PHE A 32 -10.62 17.08 -1.58
N ASP A 33 -10.77 18.39 -1.82
CA ASP A 33 -10.95 19.38 -0.76
C ASP A 33 -12.43 19.55 -0.42
N TRP A 34 -12.84 18.97 0.70
CA TRP A 34 -14.21 19.03 1.21
C TRP A 34 -14.67 20.43 1.60
N ASN A 35 -13.75 21.34 1.97
CA ASN A 35 -14.15 22.68 2.40
C ASN A 35 -14.52 23.55 1.19
N HIS A 36 -13.69 23.48 0.14
CA HIS A 36 -13.83 24.32 -1.05
C HIS A 36 -14.46 23.58 -2.24
N HIS A 37 -14.84 22.31 -2.06
CA HIS A 37 -15.46 21.45 -3.08
C HIS A 37 -14.66 21.41 -4.38
N GLN A 38 -13.33 21.35 -4.27
CA GLN A 38 -12.41 21.41 -5.40
C GLN A 38 -11.41 20.25 -5.39
N LEU A 39 -10.94 19.88 -6.59
CA LEU A 39 -9.86 18.92 -6.76
C LEU A 39 -8.52 19.57 -6.43
N ARG A 40 -7.63 18.81 -5.80
CA ARG A 40 -6.25 19.20 -5.53
C ARG A 40 -5.27 18.09 -5.90
N ILE A 41 -4.04 18.48 -6.19
CA ILE A 41 -2.98 17.55 -6.61
C ILE A 41 -2.37 16.84 -5.38
N ALA A 42 -2.25 17.55 -4.25
CA ALA A 42 -1.66 17.00 -3.04
C ALA A 42 -2.35 17.53 -1.78
N LEU A 43 -2.30 16.73 -0.72
CA LEU A 43 -2.71 17.16 0.63
C LEU A 43 -1.63 18.07 1.22
N GLN A 44 -2.02 19.30 1.55
CA GLN A 44 -1.14 20.25 2.24
C GLN A 44 -1.08 19.95 3.74
N GLN A 45 0.12 20.01 4.29
CA GLN A 45 0.34 19.81 5.72
C GLN A 45 0.22 21.13 6.48
N GLU A 46 -0.84 21.23 7.26
CA GLU A 46 -1.11 22.37 8.16
C GLU A 46 -0.85 21.98 9.62
N PRO A 47 -0.50 22.91 10.51
CA PRO A 47 -0.38 22.63 11.94
C PRO A 47 -1.71 22.18 12.57
N GLY A 48 -1.63 21.25 13.53
CA GLY A 48 -2.75 20.90 14.41
C GLY A 48 -3.43 19.56 14.13
N TRP A 49 -4.37 19.17 15.01
CA TRP A 49 -4.95 17.83 15.01
C TRP A 49 -5.79 17.49 13.77
N ARG A 50 -6.44 18.48 13.16
CA ARG A 50 -7.25 18.25 11.94
C ARG A 50 -6.39 17.74 10.79
N SER A 51 -5.24 18.37 10.57
CA SER A 51 -4.26 17.94 9.57
C SER A 51 -3.68 16.57 9.93
N ALA A 52 -3.26 16.38 11.19
CA ALA A 52 -2.71 15.12 11.67
C ALA A 52 -3.65 13.92 11.45
N LEU A 53 -4.95 14.11 11.68
CA LEU A 53 -5.98 13.08 11.45
C LEU A 53 -6.23 12.82 9.96
N ARG A 54 -6.13 13.84 9.09
CA ARG A 54 -6.19 13.64 7.63
C ARG A 54 -5.02 12.77 7.15
N PHE A 55 -3.81 13.07 7.59
CA PHE A 55 -2.63 12.24 7.28
C PHE A 55 -2.71 10.84 7.91
N LEU A 56 -3.35 10.70 9.07
CA LEU A 56 -3.62 9.38 9.65
C LEU A 56 -4.47 8.52 8.72
N ILE A 57 -5.54 9.08 8.15
CA ILE A 57 -6.37 8.37 7.14
C ILE A 57 -5.52 8.01 5.92
N VAL A 58 -4.64 8.91 5.47
CA VAL A 58 -3.73 8.63 4.36
C VAL A 58 -2.85 7.42 4.64
N GLN A 59 -2.28 7.34 5.84
CA GLN A 59 -1.45 6.20 6.25
C GLN A 59 -2.24 4.90 6.40
N TYR A 60 -3.54 4.94 6.73
CA TYR A 60 -4.40 3.76 6.66
C TYR A 60 -4.61 3.27 5.22
N GLY A 61 -4.52 4.15 4.22
CA GLY A 61 -4.36 3.73 2.82
C GLY A 61 -3.14 2.83 2.62
N GLN A 62 -2.00 3.18 3.25
CA GLN A 62 -0.79 2.35 3.24
C GLN A 62 -0.97 1.02 4.00
N VAL A 63 -1.83 0.96 5.03
CA VAL A 63 -2.22 -0.32 5.65
C VAL A 63 -2.89 -1.21 4.60
N GLY A 64 -3.83 -0.64 3.83
CA GLY A 64 -4.50 -1.33 2.72
C GLY A 64 -3.50 -1.84 1.67
N VAL A 65 -2.56 -1.01 1.23
CA VAL A 65 -1.51 -1.40 0.29
C VAL A 65 -0.65 -2.55 0.85
N SER A 66 -0.21 -2.44 2.11
CA SER A 66 0.59 -3.46 2.78
C SER A 66 -0.11 -4.82 2.79
N ILE A 67 -1.42 -4.82 3.08
CA ILE A 67 -2.26 -6.03 3.07
C ILE A 67 -2.23 -6.70 1.69
N PHE A 68 -2.28 -5.96 0.59
CA PHE A 68 -2.21 -6.53 -0.76
C PHE A 68 -0.87 -7.25 -1.04
N PHE A 69 0.25 -6.65 -0.63
CA PHE A 69 1.56 -7.27 -0.79
C PHE A 69 1.72 -8.50 0.10
N ILE A 70 1.25 -8.43 1.36
CA ILE A 70 1.29 -9.55 2.32
C ILE A 70 0.43 -10.72 1.84
N ILE A 71 -0.81 -10.46 1.41
CA ILE A 71 -1.66 -11.49 0.81
C ILE A 71 -0.96 -12.14 -0.38
N SER A 72 -0.32 -11.34 -1.24
CA SER A 72 0.39 -11.85 -2.41
C SER A 72 1.53 -12.77 -2.01
N GLY A 73 2.39 -12.36 -1.09
CA GLY A 73 3.45 -13.20 -0.53
C GLY A 73 2.93 -14.50 0.06
N TYR A 74 1.89 -14.41 0.89
CA TYR A 74 1.32 -15.55 1.59
C TYR A 74 0.79 -16.64 0.64
N PHE A 75 0.15 -16.25 -0.47
CA PHE A 75 -0.42 -17.22 -1.42
C PHE A 75 0.51 -17.60 -2.57
N LEU A 76 1.55 -16.81 -2.86
CA LEU A 76 2.43 -17.03 -4.01
C LEU A 76 3.79 -17.64 -3.63
N VAL A 77 4.19 -17.61 -2.36
CA VAL A 77 5.52 -18.11 -1.93
C VAL A 77 5.77 -19.58 -2.29
N GLU A 78 4.72 -20.41 -2.30
CA GLU A 78 4.78 -21.84 -2.63
C GLU A 78 4.36 -22.13 -4.08
N LYS A 79 4.03 -21.11 -4.89
CA LYS A 79 3.53 -21.28 -6.24
C LYS A 79 4.60 -20.97 -7.27
N SER A 80 4.58 -21.71 -8.38
CA SER A 80 5.37 -21.37 -9.55
C SER A 80 4.89 -20.06 -10.19
N PHE A 81 5.84 -19.32 -10.78
CA PHE A 81 5.56 -18.12 -11.55
C PHE A 81 4.73 -18.47 -12.79
N LYS A 82 3.76 -17.61 -13.12
CA LYS A 82 2.89 -17.76 -14.30
C LYS A 82 2.70 -16.41 -14.99
N TRP A 83 3.16 -16.32 -16.23
CA TRP A 83 3.01 -15.12 -17.08
C TRP A 83 1.56 -14.65 -17.20
N ASN A 84 0.61 -15.59 -17.26
CA ASN A 84 -0.81 -15.25 -17.35
C ASN A 84 -1.29 -14.35 -16.19
N ARG A 85 -0.72 -14.49 -14.99
CA ARG A 85 -1.07 -13.63 -13.85
C ARG A 85 -0.63 -12.18 -14.09
N LEU A 86 0.61 -12.01 -14.54
CA LEU A 86 1.18 -10.71 -14.86
C LEU A 86 0.39 -10.02 -15.98
N LEU A 87 0.15 -10.74 -17.09
CA LEU A 87 -0.58 -10.22 -18.25
C LEU A 87 -2.02 -9.86 -17.88
N LYS A 88 -2.72 -10.68 -17.09
CA LYS A 88 -4.07 -10.36 -16.64
C LYS A 88 -4.12 -9.08 -15.81
N THR A 89 -3.20 -8.93 -14.86
CA THR A 89 -3.12 -7.74 -14.01
C THR A 89 -2.76 -6.49 -14.81
N TRP A 90 -1.81 -6.59 -15.73
CA TRP A 90 -1.43 -5.49 -16.62
C TRP A 90 -2.57 -5.10 -17.56
N LEU A 91 -3.25 -6.07 -18.17
CA LEU A 91 -4.36 -5.82 -19.09
C LEU A 91 -5.54 -5.16 -18.37
N GLN A 92 -5.85 -5.57 -17.14
CA GLN A 92 -6.87 -4.90 -16.33
C GLN A 92 -6.54 -3.42 -16.14
N MET A 93 -5.32 -3.12 -15.67
CA MET A 93 -4.85 -1.73 -15.52
C MET A 93 -4.95 -0.96 -16.84
N PHE A 94 -4.46 -1.53 -17.94
CA PHE A 94 -4.49 -0.92 -19.26
C PHE A 94 -5.92 -0.59 -19.70
N CYS A 95 -6.84 -1.55 -19.62
CA CYS A 95 -8.24 -1.33 -19.99
C CYS A 95 -8.89 -0.21 -19.18
N TYR A 96 -8.66 -0.15 -17.86
CA TYR A 96 -9.19 0.94 -17.03
C TYR A 96 -8.55 2.29 -17.38
N SER A 97 -7.24 2.33 -17.59
CA SER A 97 -6.54 3.58 -17.94
C SER A 97 -7.04 4.16 -19.26
N ILE A 98 -7.19 3.32 -20.30
CA ILE A 98 -7.77 3.73 -21.59
C ILE A 98 -9.23 4.16 -21.44
N ALA A 99 -10.04 3.40 -20.69
CA ALA A 99 -11.44 3.76 -20.49
C ALA A 99 -11.58 5.14 -19.82
N PHE A 100 -10.81 5.41 -18.77
CA PHE A 100 -10.83 6.71 -18.11
C PHE A 100 -10.26 7.84 -18.98
N LEU A 101 -9.22 7.58 -19.78
CA LEU A 101 -8.73 8.54 -20.76
C LEU A 101 -9.84 8.94 -21.73
N VAL A 102 -10.53 7.96 -22.32
CA VAL A 102 -11.64 8.22 -23.25
C VAL A 102 -12.74 9.04 -22.57
N ILE A 103 -13.15 8.68 -21.35
CA ILE A 103 -14.15 9.43 -20.59
C ILE A 103 -13.72 10.88 -20.40
N VAL A 104 -12.48 11.12 -19.97
CA VAL A 104 -11.98 12.48 -19.71
C VAL A 104 -11.91 13.29 -21.00
N LEU A 105 -11.42 12.72 -22.11
CA LEU A 105 -11.38 13.40 -23.42
C LEU A 105 -12.79 13.77 -23.90
N VAL A 106 -13.74 12.83 -23.79
CA VAL A 106 -15.15 13.07 -24.16
C VAL A 106 -15.76 14.16 -23.27
N MET A 107 -15.55 14.11 -21.96
CA MET A 107 -16.05 15.14 -21.05
C MET A 107 -15.50 16.52 -21.38
N GLY A 108 -14.22 16.62 -21.74
CA GLY A 108 -13.57 17.86 -22.17
C GLY A 108 -14.11 18.46 -23.46
N ALA A 109 -14.62 17.62 -24.36
CA ALA A 109 -15.28 18.07 -25.58
C ALA A 109 -16.62 18.76 -25.30
N PHE A 110 -17.30 18.40 -24.19
CA PHE A 110 -18.62 18.95 -23.83
C PHE A 110 -18.57 19.98 -22.69
N ARG A 111 -17.51 19.98 -21.87
CA ARG A 111 -17.37 20.83 -20.69
C ARG A 111 -15.92 21.25 -20.52
N ARG A 112 -15.70 22.45 -19.97
CA ARG A 112 -14.35 22.89 -19.55
C ARG A 112 -13.81 21.96 -18.47
N TYR A 113 -12.51 21.66 -18.51
CA TYR A 113 -11.93 20.83 -17.47
C TYR A 113 -11.86 21.59 -16.14
N PRO A 114 -11.87 20.88 -15.01
CA PRO A 114 -11.54 21.49 -13.73
C PRO A 114 -10.17 22.17 -13.81
N PRO A 115 -9.94 23.29 -13.08
CA PRO A 115 -8.65 24.00 -13.10
C PRO A 115 -7.43 23.14 -12.75
N ALA A 116 -7.62 22.07 -11.96
CA ALA A 116 -6.57 21.12 -11.61
C ALA A 116 -6.14 20.22 -12.78
N VAL A 117 -6.98 20.06 -13.80
CA VAL A 117 -6.81 19.12 -14.92
C VAL A 117 -6.57 19.87 -16.23
N GLU A 118 -7.15 21.07 -16.38
CA GLU A 118 -7.01 21.93 -17.57
C GLU A 118 -5.55 22.04 -18.07
N PRO A 119 -4.52 22.27 -17.24
CA PRO A 119 -3.14 22.45 -17.73
C PRO A 119 -2.58 21.24 -18.47
N VAL A 120 -3.00 20.02 -18.11
CA VAL A 120 -2.47 18.76 -18.70
C VAL A 120 -3.30 18.24 -19.86
N MET A 121 -4.37 18.96 -20.23
CA MET A 121 -5.28 18.58 -21.30
C MET A 121 -5.12 19.43 -22.57
N HIS A 122 -4.10 20.29 -22.62
CA HIS A 122 -3.83 21.17 -23.76
C HIS A 122 -2.39 21.06 -24.26
N GLY A 123 -2.19 21.40 -25.54
CA GLY A 123 -0.87 21.55 -26.14
C GLY A 123 0.03 20.30 -26.03
N PRO A 124 1.35 20.47 -25.83
CA PRO A 124 2.29 19.37 -25.67
C PRO A 124 1.98 18.42 -24.50
N ASP A 125 1.36 18.93 -23.43
CA ASP A 125 1.08 18.15 -22.22
C ASP A 125 -0.10 17.19 -22.40
N LEU A 126 -1.04 17.48 -23.31
CA LEU A 126 -2.06 16.52 -23.73
C LEU A 126 -1.44 15.24 -24.30
N TYR A 127 -0.46 15.38 -25.19
CA TYR A 127 0.21 14.21 -25.78
C TYR A 127 0.93 13.39 -24.71
N LYS A 128 1.61 14.06 -23.76
CA LYS A 128 2.24 13.37 -22.62
C LYS A 128 1.20 12.62 -21.77
N SER A 129 0.05 13.23 -21.48
CA SER A 129 -1.06 12.60 -20.74
C SER A 129 -1.63 11.38 -21.48
N ILE A 130 -1.78 11.46 -22.80
CA ILE A 130 -2.21 10.35 -23.65
C ILE A 130 -1.18 9.22 -23.61
N PHE A 131 0.11 9.51 -23.82
CA PHE A 131 1.17 8.50 -23.75
C PHE A 131 1.28 7.87 -22.37
N ALA A 132 1.15 8.66 -21.29
CA ALA A 132 1.12 8.17 -19.93
C ALA A 132 -0.07 7.23 -19.68
N SER A 133 -1.23 7.50 -20.28
CA SER A 133 -2.42 6.65 -20.14
C SER A 133 -2.34 5.37 -21.00
N ILE A 134 -1.65 5.40 -22.15
CA ILE A 134 -1.44 4.21 -22.99
C ILE A 134 -0.32 3.32 -22.43
N PHE A 135 0.72 3.94 -21.88
CA PHE A 135 1.89 3.25 -21.33
C PHE A 135 2.08 3.54 -19.82
N PRO A 136 1.07 3.29 -18.96
CA PRO A 136 1.09 3.74 -17.57
C PRO A 136 2.20 3.10 -16.73
N PHE A 137 2.65 1.92 -17.12
CA PHE A 137 3.79 1.25 -16.48
C PHE A 137 5.13 1.94 -16.79
N LEU A 138 5.32 2.44 -18.02
CA LEU A 138 6.57 3.09 -18.42
C LEU A 138 6.66 4.54 -17.93
N TYR A 139 5.51 5.19 -17.74
CA TYR A 139 5.41 6.57 -17.28
C TYR A 139 5.22 6.71 -15.75
N ASP A 140 5.36 5.62 -15.00
CA ASP A 140 5.14 5.57 -13.54
C ASP A 140 3.83 6.25 -13.10
N SER A 141 2.77 6.10 -13.91
CA SER A 141 1.51 6.83 -13.70
C SER A 141 0.73 6.32 -12.50
N TYR A 142 0.98 5.07 -12.11
CA TYR A 142 0.31 4.41 -11.01
C TYR A 142 1.34 3.60 -10.20
N TRP A 143 1.85 4.20 -9.14
CA TRP A 143 2.96 3.65 -8.37
C TRP A 143 2.67 2.24 -7.81
N PHE A 144 1.46 2.00 -7.30
CA PHE A 144 1.11 0.73 -6.65
C PHE A 144 1.13 -0.44 -7.64
N ILE A 145 0.46 -0.29 -8.79
CA ILE A 145 0.37 -1.35 -9.80
C ILE A 145 1.72 -1.56 -10.48
N GLY A 146 2.51 -0.50 -10.70
CA GLY A 146 3.89 -0.63 -11.18
C GLY A 146 4.74 -1.47 -10.24
N ALA A 147 4.74 -1.13 -8.95
CA ALA A 147 5.44 -1.91 -7.93
C ALA A 147 4.91 -3.34 -7.79
N TYR A 148 3.60 -3.55 -7.92
CA TYR A 148 2.97 -4.86 -7.87
C TYR A 148 3.41 -5.75 -9.04
N LEU A 149 3.42 -5.24 -10.26
CA LEU A 149 3.87 -5.96 -11.45
C LEU A 149 5.36 -6.31 -11.35
N LEU A 150 6.20 -5.36 -10.92
CA LEU A 150 7.62 -5.62 -10.67
C LEU A 150 7.82 -6.68 -9.58
N MET A 151 7.08 -6.60 -8.48
CA MET A 151 7.10 -7.61 -7.42
C MET A 151 6.71 -8.98 -7.96
N LEU A 152 5.68 -9.09 -8.81
CA LEU A 152 5.31 -10.36 -9.44
C LEU A 152 6.42 -10.94 -10.33
N LEU A 153 7.15 -10.09 -11.05
CA LEU A 153 8.33 -10.49 -11.84
C LEU A 153 9.48 -10.98 -10.96
N VAL A 154 9.67 -10.35 -9.80
CA VAL A 154 10.73 -10.69 -8.84
C VAL A 154 10.34 -11.87 -7.93
N ALA A 155 9.04 -12.16 -7.77
CA ALA A 155 8.49 -13.22 -6.94
C ALA A 155 9.16 -14.60 -7.08
N PRO A 156 9.45 -15.15 -8.29
CA PRO A 156 10.16 -16.43 -8.40
C PRO A 156 11.52 -16.44 -7.68
N TYR A 157 12.25 -15.32 -7.73
CA TYR A 157 13.54 -15.19 -7.04
C TYR A 157 13.35 -15.08 -5.53
N LEU A 158 12.33 -14.34 -5.07
CA LEU A 158 11.98 -14.29 -3.64
C LEU A 158 11.58 -15.68 -3.12
N ASN A 159 10.88 -16.48 -3.93
CA ASN A 159 10.51 -17.85 -3.57
C ASN A 159 11.75 -18.75 -3.44
N THR A 160 12.75 -18.57 -4.32
CA THR A 160 14.04 -19.25 -4.19
C THR A 160 14.73 -18.88 -2.88
N LEU A 161 14.73 -17.60 -2.47
CA LEU A 161 15.29 -17.20 -1.17
C LEU A 161 14.65 -17.98 -0.02
N PHE A 162 13.32 -18.13 -0.02
CA PHE A 162 12.61 -18.94 0.97
C PHE A 162 12.91 -20.44 0.89
N ALA A 163 13.36 -20.96 -0.25
CA ALA A 163 13.71 -22.36 -0.42
C ALA A 163 15.15 -22.65 0.00
N THR A 164 16.05 -21.68 -0.12
CA THR A 164 17.50 -21.89 0.08
C THR A 164 18.03 -21.30 1.39
N LEU A 165 17.48 -20.17 1.85
CA LEU A 165 17.98 -19.50 3.05
C LEU A 165 17.41 -20.13 4.33
N SER A 166 18.23 -20.11 5.38
CA SER A 166 17.77 -20.45 6.72
C SER A 166 16.69 -19.47 7.20
N ARG A 167 15.86 -19.89 8.15
CA ARG A 167 14.83 -19.02 8.75
C ARG A 167 15.43 -17.72 9.31
N ARG A 168 16.55 -17.80 10.02
CA ARG A 168 17.24 -16.64 10.61
C ARG A 168 17.74 -15.67 9.55
N SER A 169 18.26 -16.18 8.43
CA SER A 169 18.70 -15.36 7.30
C SER A 169 17.53 -14.65 6.62
N MET A 170 16.37 -15.33 6.48
CA MET A 170 15.14 -14.69 5.97
C MET A 170 14.63 -13.61 6.91
N GLU A 171 14.63 -13.86 8.23
CA GLU A 171 14.25 -12.86 9.24
C GLU A 171 15.19 -11.64 9.20
N ALA A 172 16.50 -11.87 9.09
CA ALA A 172 17.49 -10.80 8.94
C ALA A 172 17.27 -9.96 7.66
N LEU A 173 16.90 -10.59 6.54
CA LEU A 173 16.57 -9.89 5.31
C LEU A 173 15.31 -9.02 5.46
N ILE A 174 14.26 -9.55 6.10
CA ILE A 174 13.03 -8.79 6.39
C ILE A 174 13.36 -7.58 7.29
N ILE A 175 14.18 -7.77 8.32
CA ILE A 175 14.62 -6.69 9.22
C ILE A 175 15.43 -5.64 8.45
N LEU A 176 16.37 -6.05 7.61
CA LEU A 176 17.18 -5.14 6.78
C LEU A 176 16.31 -4.30 5.84
N MET A 177 15.34 -4.92 5.17
CA MET A 177 14.40 -4.19 4.30
C MET A 177 13.47 -3.27 5.09
N GLY A 178 13.02 -3.72 6.27
CA GLY A 178 12.27 -2.88 7.20
C GLY A 178 13.08 -1.68 7.67
N PHE A 179 14.38 -1.82 7.89
CA PHE A 179 15.27 -0.73 8.26
C PHE A 179 15.30 0.39 7.20
N PHE A 180 15.24 0.07 5.90
CA PHE A 180 15.18 1.11 4.86
C PHE A 180 13.94 2.00 4.99
N SER A 181 12.82 1.50 5.50
CA SER A 181 11.62 2.32 5.72
C SER A 181 11.77 3.36 6.85
N ILE A 182 12.69 3.13 7.80
CA ILE A 182 12.95 4.03 8.93
C ILE A 182 14.25 4.83 8.76
N GLN A 183 15.07 4.53 7.75
CA GLN A 183 16.33 5.20 7.49
C GLN A 183 16.15 6.72 7.38
N ILE A 184 15.08 7.17 6.70
CA ILE A 184 14.80 8.60 6.53
C ILE A 184 14.47 9.29 7.87
N LEU A 185 13.84 8.59 8.80
CA LEU A 185 13.49 9.12 10.12
C LEU A 185 14.74 9.38 10.96
N VAL A 186 15.78 8.55 10.82
CA VAL A 186 16.99 8.61 11.67
C VAL A 186 18.10 9.45 11.05
N PHE A 187 18.23 9.45 9.72
CA PHE A 187 19.38 10.07 9.04
C PHE A 187 19.03 11.29 8.18
N GLY A 188 17.75 11.58 7.94
CA GLY A 188 17.24 12.87 7.41
C GLY A 188 17.78 13.34 6.06
N ARG A 189 18.44 12.47 5.27
CA ARG A 189 19.12 12.88 4.02
C ARG A 189 18.80 12.01 2.82
N THR A 190 18.86 10.70 2.97
CA THR A 190 18.63 9.75 1.87
C THR A 190 17.93 8.52 2.40
N THR A 191 17.21 7.84 1.51
CA THR A 191 16.57 6.58 1.80
C THR A 191 16.74 5.61 0.65
N ASN A 192 17.02 4.36 0.98
CA ASN A 192 16.95 3.26 0.02
C ASN A 192 15.51 2.73 -0.14
N TRP A 193 14.55 3.35 0.56
CA TRP A 193 13.13 3.04 0.45
C TRP A 193 12.56 3.48 -0.89
N ASN A 194 11.92 2.55 -1.59
CA ASN A 194 11.15 2.83 -2.79
C ASN A 194 9.97 1.85 -2.91
N ASN A 195 9.11 2.07 -3.89
CA ASN A 195 7.88 1.28 -4.07
C ASN A 195 8.15 -0.22 -4.30
N LEU A 196 9.26 -0.58 -4.95
CA LEU A 196 9.63 -1.98 -5.15
C LEU A 196 10.12 -2.63 -3.85
N VAL A 197 10.97 -1.94 -3.08
CA VAL A 197 11.42 -2.41 -1.75
C VAL A 197 10.22 -2.60 -0.82
N TYR A 198 9.24 -1.69 -0.87
CA TYR A 198 8.00 -1.82 -0.14
C TYR A 198 7.21 -3.07 -0.55
N ALA A 199 7.00 -3.27 -1.86
CA ALA A 199 6.28 -4.43 -2.38
C ALA A 199 6.96 -5.75 -2.02
N MET A 200 8.29 -5.80 -2.15
CA MET A 200 9.10 -6.97 -1.78
C MET A 200 9.05 -7.23 -0.26
N LEU A 201 9.15 -6.21 0.59
CA LEU A 201 9.05 -6.37 2.05
C LEU A 201 7.69 -6.97 2.44
N GLY A 202 6.59 -6.43 1.91
CA GLY A 202 5.25 -6.97 2.15
C GLY A 202 5.13 -8.43 1.67
N TYR A 203 5.68 -8.74 0.49
CA TYR A 203 5.72 -10.11 -0.03
C TYR A 203 6.51 -11.05 0.89
N LEU A 204 7.69 -10.65 1.36
CA LEU A 204 8.51 -11.45 2.28
C LEU A 204 7.80 -11.66 3.62
N ILE A 205 7.15 -10.63 4.18
CA ILE A 205 6.35 -10.80 5.40
C ILE A 205 5.23 -11.83 5.17
N GLY A 206 4.49 -11.72 4.07
CA GLY A 206 3.46 -12.69 3.69
C GLY A 206 4.00 -14.12 3.53
N GLY A 207 5.13 -14.28 2.85
CA GLY A 207 5.78 -15.57 2.66
C GLY A 207 6.29 -16.17 3.97
N TRP A 208 6.83 -15.35 4.86
CA TRP A 208 7.25 -15.77 6.21
C TRP A 208 6.05 -16.23 7.04
N LEU A 209 4.94 -15.48 7.00
CA LEU A 209 3.69 -15.87 7.65
C LEU A 209 3.15 -17.19 7.09
N ARG A 210 3.32 -17.47 5.80
CA ARG A 210 2.90 -18.74 5.23
C ARG A 210 3.72 -19.91 5.76
N LYS A 211 5.06 -19.76 5.82
CA LYS A 211 5.98 -20.85 6.16
C LYS A 211 6.14 -21.11 7.66
N TYR A 212 6.17 -20.05 8.48
CA TYR A 212 6.64 -20.15 9.87
C TYR A 212 5.59 -19.79 10.92
N TYR A 213 4.45 -19.20 10.54
CA TYR A 213 3.46 -18.72 11.50
C TYR A 213 2.95 -19.78 12.48
N GLN A 214 2.81 -21.04 12.03
CA GLN A 214 2.31 -22.12 12.90
C GLN A 214 3.23 -22.38 14.10
N ASP A 215 4.54 -22.20 13.92
CA ASP A 215 5.55 -22.40 14.97
C ASP A 215 5.50 -21.31 16.06
N PHE A 216 4.80 -20.20 15.79
CA PHE A 216 4.73 -19.02 16.66
C PHE A 216 3.29 -18.59 16.98
N ALA A 217 2.31 -19.42 16.66
CA ALA A 217 0.90 -19.07 16.77
C ALA A 217 0.50 -18.63 18.20
N ASP A 218 1.18 -19.20 19.21
CA ASP A 218 1.05 -18.90 20.64
C ASP A 218 1.42 -17.45 20.99
N ARG A 219 2.35 -16.83 20.25
CA ARG A 219 2.79 -15.45 20.46
C ARG A 219 1.81 -14.42 19.88
N PHE A 220 1.07 -14.80 18.85
CA PHE A 220 0.10 -13.93 18.20
C PHE A 220 -1.24 -13.95 18.95
N LYS A 221 -1.33 -13.51 20.20
CA LYS A 221 -2.63 -13.43 20.90
C LYS A 221 -3.43 -12.21 20.44
N THR A 222 -4.76 -12.35 20.33
CA THR A 222 -5.63 -11.29 19.79
C THR A 222 -5.52 -9.97 20.55
N PHE A 223 -5.58 -9.99 21.88
CA PHE A 223 -5.52 -8.77 22.70
C PHE A 223 -4.19 -8.01 22.58
N PRO A 224 -3.01 -8.66 22.69
CA PRO A 224 -1.74 -7.99 22.39
C PRO A 224 -1.67 -7.40 20.98
N MET A 225 -2.15 -8.11 19.96
CA MET A 225 -2.17 -7.58 18.59
C MET A 225 -3.02 -6.32 18.48
N LEU A 226 -4.22 -6.30 19.07
CA LEU A 226 -5.07 -5.11 19.12
C LEU A 226 -4.39 -3.96 19.87
N GLY A 227 -3.74 -4.26 21.01
CA GLY A 227 -2.97 -3.27 21.77
C GLY A 227 -1.84 -2.65 20.94
N ILE A 228 -1.11 -3.47 20.17
CA ILE A 228 -0.06 -2.98 19.26
C ILE A 228 -0.66 -2.13 18.14
N ILE A 229 -1.76 -2.56 17.52
CA ILE A 229 -2.43 -1.78 16.46
C ILE A 229 -2.83 -0.40 17.00
N VAL A 230 -3.51 -0.34 18.16
CA VAL A 230 -3.92 0.92 18.78
C VAL A 230 -2.71 1.79 19.11
N LEU A 231 -1.66 1.22 19.71
CA LEU A 231 -0.43 1.94 20.03
C LEU A 231 0.21 2.56 18.77
N LEU A 232 0.38 1.77 17.71
CA LEU A 232 0.97 2.25 16.46
C LEU A 232 0.11 3.36 15.83
N THR A 233 -1.21 3.21 15.82
CA THR A 233 -2.13 4.24 15.33
C THR A 233 -2.03 5.55 16.12
N VAL A 234 -1.94 5.47 17.45
CA VAL A 234 -1.76 6.65 18.32
C VAL A 234 -0.41 7.30 18.06
N LEU A 235 0.66 6.51 17.92
CA LEU A 235 2.00 7.02 17.60
C LEU A 235 2.03 7.70 16.23
N MET A 236 1.34 7.17 15.22
CA MET A 236 1.20 7.81 13.90
C MET A 236 0.49 9.15 14.01
N ALA A 237 -0.64 9.20 14.72
CA ALA A 237 -1.39 10.45 14.93
C ALA A 237 -0.55 11.50 15.66
N ALA A 238 0.13 11.10 16.74
CA ALA A 238 1.01 11.96 17.52
C ALA A 238 2.20 12.44 16.69
N PHE A 239 2.83 11.57 15.91
CA PHE A 239 3.91 11.92 14.99
C PHE A 239 3.44 12.95 13.97
N ASN A 240 2.32 12.70 13.28
CA ASN A 240 1.78 13.61 12.26
C ASN A 240 1.49 15.01 12.85
N HIS A 241 0.99 15.07 14.09
CA HIS A 241 0.80 16.34 14.78
C HIS A 241 2.11 17.02 15.12
N TYR A 242 3.08 16.28 15.66
CA TYR A 242 4.40 16.81 16.01
C TYR A 242 5.12 17.40 14.79
N ILE A 243 5.15 16.67 13.66
CA ILE A 243 5.82 17.14 12.43
C ILE A 243 5.09 18.31 11.74
N SER A 244 3.82 18.54 12.08
CA SER A 244 3.05 19.67 11.56
C SER A 244 3.32 20.99 12.29
N GLY A 245 3.85 20.92 13.50
CA GLY A 245 4.15 22.10 14.33
C GLY A 245 5.54 22.68 14.07
N PRO A 246 5.80 23.93 14.52
CA PRO A 246 7.14 24.51 14.48
C PRO A 246 8.03 23.79 15.52
N SER A 247 9.08 23.11 15.06
CA SER A 247 10.04 22.41 15.93
C SER A 247 11.40 22.38 15.28
N TRP A 248 12.43 22.79 16.05
CA TRP A 248 13.81 22.77 15.60
C TRP A 248 14.26 21.39 15.13
N LEU A 249 13.77 20.32 15.78
CA LEU A 249 14.10 18.94 15.43
C LEU A 249 13.48 18.55 14.09
N VAL A 250 12.24 18.97 13.84
CA VAL A 250 11.54 18.69 12.59
C VAL A 250 12.26 19.36 11.42
N ASP A 251 12.72 20.60 11.63
CA ASP A 251 13.47 21.36 10.62
C ASP A 251 14.87 20.75 10.39
N PHE A 252 15.60 20.44 11.47
CA PHE A 252 16.92 19.81 11.39
C PHE A 252 16.88 18.47 10.66
N MET A 253 15.87 17.65 10.96
CA MET A 253 15.72 16.33 10.35
C MET A 253 15.07 16.36 8.96
N GLY A 254 14.57 17.52 8.52
CA GLY A 254 13.90 17.67 7.22
C GLY A 254 12.57 16.91 7.09
N TRP A 255 11.97 16.49 8.21
CA TRP A 255 10.83 15.57 8.21
C TRP A 255 9.59 16.12 7.49
N LYS A 256 9.38 17.45 7.54
CA LYS A 256 8.24 18.13 6.89
C LYS A 256 8.19 17.92 5.38
N TYR A 257 9.35 17.75 4.73
CA TYR A 257 9.44 17.61 3.28
C TYR A 257 9.73 16.18 2.84
N GLN A 258 10.39 15.40 3.69
CA GLN A 258 10.87 14.06 3.33
C GLN A 258 9.90 12.94 3.72
N ILE A 259 8.97 13.20 4.65
CA ILE A 259 8.13 12.18 5.26
C ILE A 259 6.65 12.51 5.08
N HIS A 260 6.26 12.73 3.82
CA HIS A 260 4.87 13.06 3.46
C HIS A 260 3.90 11.92 3.80
N ASP A 261 4.33 10.66 3.66
CA ASP A 261 3.56 9.46 4.03
C ASP A 261 3.68 9.07 5.52
N GLY A 262 4.39 9.86 6.33
CA GLY A 262 4.70 9.54 7.73
C GLY A 262 5.53 8.25 7.93
N ILE A 263 5.34 7.56 9.06
CA ILE A 263 6.17 6.39 9.43
C ILE A 263 5.67 5.13 8.71
N VAL A 264 6.25 4.83 7.55
CA VAL A 264 5.79 3.75 6.65
C VAL A 264 5.86 2.35 7.28
N LEU A 265 6.79 2.11 8.21
CA LEU A 265 6.91 0.82 8.90
C LEU A 265 5.64 0.45 9.68
N PHE A 266 4.96 1.43 10.27
CA PHE A 266 3.81 1.19 11.13
C PHE A 266 2.60 0.63 10.36
N PRO A 267 2.18 1.21 9.22
CA PRO A 267 1.17 0.61 8.35
C PRO A 267 1.46 -0.84 7.93
N ILE A 268 2.72 -1.19 7.71
CA ILE A 268 3.14 -2.55 7.32
C ILE A 268 2.89 -3.53 8.46
N ILE A 269 3.31 -3.17 9.67
CA ILE A 269 3.12 -3.98 10.87
C ILE A 269 1.61 -4.14 11.15
N ILE A 270 0.85 -3.05 11.10
CA ILE A 270 -0.61 -3.09 11.27
C ILE A 270 -1.24 -4.02 10.23
N GLY A 271 -0.86 -3.89 8.95
CA GLY A 271 -1.36 -4.75 7.87
C GLY A 271 -1.07 -6.23 8.10
N ALA A 272 0.12 -6.57 8.60
CA ALA A 272 0.49 -7.94 8.96
C ALA A 272 -0.34 -8.48 10.14
N LEU A 273 -0.55 -7.68 11.19
CA LEU A 273 -1.35 -8.08 12.35
C LEU A 273 -2.83 -8.26 11.98
N VAL A 274 -3.39 -7.33 11.20
CA VAL A 274 -4.77 -7.44 10.68
C VAL A 274 -4.91 -8.69 9.81
N PHE A 275 -3.95 -8.96 8.92
CA PHE A 275 -3.95 -10.17 8.11
C PHE A 275 -3.95 -11.44 8.97
N VAL A 276 -3.07 -11.51 9.99
CA VAL A 276 -3.03 -12.65 10.92
C VAL A 276 -4.37 -12.82 11.63
N MET A 277 -4.96 -11.75 12.15
CA MET A 277 -6.26 -11.79 12.83
C MET A 277 -7.36 -12.32 11.92
N VAL A 278 -7.48 -11.78 10.71
CA VAL A 278 -8.53 -12.18 9.76
C VAL A 278 -8.30 -13.60 9.23
N SER A 279 -7.05 -14.02 9.04
CA SER A 279 -6.72 -15.37 8.57
C SER A 279 -7.13 -16.48 9.54
N ARG A 280 -7.38 -16.16 10.81
CA ARG A 280 -7.88 -17.07 11.84
C ARG A 280 -9.39 -17.24 11.82
N ILE A 281 -10.11 -16.28 11.25
CA ILE A 281 -11.56 -16.31 11.18
C ILE A 281 -11.94 -17.20 9.99
N ASP A 282 -12.55 -18.35 10.24
CA ASP A 282 -13.12 -19.19 9.17
C ASP A 282 -14.56 -18.75 8.88
N MET A 283 -14.71 -17.71 8.06
CA MET A 283 -16.05 -17.23 7.68
C MET A 283 -16.82 -18.20 6.79
N ASN A 284 -16.17 -19.26 6.27
CA ASN A 284 -16.88 -20.28 5.48
C ASN A 284 -17.78 -21.18 6.35
N ARG A 285 -17.76 -21.00 7.68
CA ARG A 285 -18.62 -21.70 8.63
C ARG A 285 -19.88 -20.92 9.02
N PHE A 286 -20.00 -19.65 8.61
CA PHE A 286 -21.27 -18.95 8.80
C PHE A 286 -22.28 -19.54 7.80
N PRO A 287 -23.42 -20.08 8.27
CA PRO A 287 -24.46 -20.56 7.37
C PRO A 287 -24.87 -19.43 6.44
N GLU A 288 -25.09 -19.73 5.16
CA GLU A 288 -25.73 -18.82 4.21
C GLU A 288 -27.03 -18.32 4.87
N MET A 289 -27.04 -17.06 5.33
CA MET A 289 -28.30 -16.40 5.63
C MET A 289 -28.92 -16.05 4.29
N VAL A 290 -29.76 -16.99 3.82
CA VAL A 290 -30.71 -16.85 2.72
C VAL A 290 -31.67 -15.69 3.01
#